data_AF-A0A1S3DKI9-F1
#
_entry.id   AF-A0A1S3DKI9-F1
#
_cell.length_a   1.000
_cell.length_b   1.000
_cell.length_c   1.000
_cell.angle_alpha   90.00
_cell.angle_beta   90.00
_cell.angle_gamma   90.00
#
_symmetry.space_group_name_H-M   'P 1'
#
loop_
_entity.id
_entity.type
_entity.pdbx_description
1 polymer ?
#
loop_
_entity_poly.entity_id
_entity_poly.type
_entity_poly.pdbx_seq_one_letter_code
_entity_poly.pdbx_strand_id
1 'polypeptide(L)'
;MDNSSNNGAFKLSCIACQLLASLVLNLPAGNSKEEVSTSAISLCVTFFGQPEDLCQGIIEGNLDVLFDLKDQGIPLTPERVCGTVLENSNCSVKNGPQVDWQVDTNYGTKVDRITAPSESRYLASGDEISIIQLTDIHYDPKYLAGKTAHCIAPLCCRVDQPNASSETDRATKYGHYDNCDMPLDVIRSALEQIKKHKNISMVYMTGDLVAHAIWETSRAKNIEVMKVVAELFREYLGDIPVIPIIGNHETHPVNVFSPYFVQGPTSTSWVYESFIQYWGWSLPESARQTFLKGGYYSFLTEKNLRIIVLNTNVYQKLNCIRISIEKKCIISVAAVVAVAAASAIITVIVAAAAVNVVARLLSALCRSMPIP
;
A
#
# COMPACT_ATOMS: atom_id res chain seq x y z
N MET A 1 22.00 0.46 -20.15
CA MET A 1 22.71 -0.44 -19.22
C MET A 1 22.11 -1.83 -19.35
N ASP A 2 22.95 -2.85 -19.30
CA ASP A 2 22.77 -4.17 -19.91
C ASP A 2 21.68 -5.03 -19.25
N ASN A 3 20.58 -5.29 -19.97
CA ASN A 3 19.40 -6.04 -19.50
C ASN A 3 19.66 -7.56 -19.35
N SER A 4 20.84 -8.05 -19.74
CA SER A 4 21.21 -9.47 -19.67
C SER A 4 21.74 -9.89 -18.29
N SER A 5 22.44 -8.99 -17.58
CA SER A 5 23.04 -9.24 -16.25
C SER A 5 21.98 -9.38 -15.15
N ASN A 6 20.95 -8.53 -15.17
CA ASN A 6 19.85 -8.54 -14.21
C ASN A 6 19.02 -9.83 -14.26
N ASN A 7 18.85 -10.43 -15.45
CA ASN A 7 18.10 -11.68 -15.60
C ASN A 7 18.76 -12.89 -14.92
N GLY A 8 20.10 -12.89 -14.79
CA GLY A 8 20.84 -13.94 -14.07
C GLY A 8 20.64 -13.84 -12.56
N ALA A 9 20.80 -12.63 -12.00
CA ALA A 9 20.65 -12.36 -10.57
C ALA A 9 19.20 -12.58 -10.08
N PHE A 10 18.19 -12.20 -10.88
CA PHE A 10 16.79 -12.44 -10.55
C PHE A 10 16.43 -13.94 -10.52
N LYS A 11 16.99 -14.75 -11.43
CA LYS A 11 16.80 -16.21 -11.41
C LYS A 11 17.43 -16.87 -10.20
N LEU A 12 18.66 -16.49 -9.85
CA LEU A 12 19.36 -16.99 -8.66
C LEU A 12 18.60 -16.64 -7.37
N SER A 13 18.11 -15.41 -7.26
CA SER A 13 17.30 -14.95 -6.12
C SER A 13 16.00 -15.73 -5.99
N CYS A 14 15.33 -16.02 -7.12
CA CYS A 14 14.11 -16.83 -7.13
C CYS A 14 14.37 -18.28 -6.70
N ILE A 15 15.43 -18.92 -7.22
CA ILE A 15 15.81 -20.29 -6.83
C ILE A 15 16.16 -20.34 -5.34
N ALA A 16 16.96 -19.40 -4.85
CA ALA A 16 17.31 -19.30 -3.44
C ALA A 16 16.04 -19.16 -2.58
N CYS A 17 15.14 -18.24 -2.93
CA CYS A 17 13.87 -18.09 -2.24
C CYS A 17 13.07 -19.40 -2.24
N GLN A 18 12.90 -20.07 -3.38
CA GLN A 18 12.10 -21.29 -3.46
C GLN A 18 12.71 -22.42 -2.63
N LEU A 19 14.04 -22.52 -2.55
CA LEU A 19 14.71 -23.47 -1.66
C LEU A 19 14.45 -23.12 -0.19
N LEU A 20 14.52 -21.84 0.20
CA LEU A 20 14.20 -21.40 1.56
C LEU A 20 12.74 -21.70 1.92
N ALA A 21 11.81 -21.31 1.06
CA ALA A 21 10.40 -21.54 1.28
C ALA A 21 10.08 -23.03 1.30
N SER A 22 10.72 -23.84 0.45
CA SER A 22 10.61 -25.31 0.49
C SER A 22 11.07 -25.87 1.83
N LEU A 23 12.20 -25.38 2.35
CA LEU A 23 12.69 -25.82 3.64
C LEU A 23 11.68 -25.46 4.73
N VAL A 24 11.32 -24.17 4.85
CA VAL A 24 10.39 -23.67 5.88
C VAL A 24 9.03 -24.37 5.84
N LEU A 25 8.47 -24.58 4.64
CA LEU A 25 7.14 -25.19 4.48
C LEU A 25 7.13 -26.71 4.75
N ASN A 26 8.25 -27.41 4.48
CA ASN A 26 8.37 -28.86 4.67
C ASN A 26 9.00 -29.26 6.01
N LEU A 27 9.34 -28.31 6.88
CA LEU A 27 9.77 -28.66 8.24
C LEU A 27 8.63 -29.43 8.94
N PRO A 28 8.95 -30.55 9.63
CA PRO A 28 7.95 -31.40 10.28
C PRO A 28 7.04 -30.57 11.20
N ALA A 29 5.76 -30.96 11.29
CA ALA A 29 4.77 -30.29 12.16
C ALA A 29 5.13 -30.28 13.67
N GLY A 30 6.24 -30.91 14.07
CA GLY A 30 6.77 -30.91 15.43
C GLY A 30 7.94 -29.95 15.67
N ASN A 31 8.46 -29.25 14.65
CA ASN A 31 9.50 -28.25 14.86
C ASN A 31 8.90 -26.99 15.48
N SER A 32 9.61 -26.40 16.44
CA SER A 32 9.18 -25.15 17.06
C SER A 32 9.32 -23.98 16.09
N LYS A 33 8.48 -22.93 16.24
CA LYS A 33 8.61 -21.68 15.48
C LYS A 33 10.03 -21.09 15.59
N GLU A 34 10.69 -21.31 16.72
CA GLU A 34 12.07 -20.88 16.99
C GLU A 34 13.11 -21.62 16.12
N GLU A 35 12.97 -22.93 15.94
CA GLU A 35 13.85 -23.72 15.05
C GLU A 35 13.69 -23.31 13.58
N VAL A 36 12.44 -23.05 13.16
CA VAL A 36 12.14 -22.53 11.82
C VAL A 36 12.78 -21.15 11.62
N SER A 37 12.62 -20.25 12.60
CA SER A 37 13.19 -18.90 12.56
C SER A 37 14.71 -18.94 12.44
N THR A 38 15.38 -19.66 13.35
CA THR A 38 16.84 -19.78 13.40
C THR A 38 17.41 -20.29 12.07
N SER A 39 16.78 -21.34 11.51
CA SER A 39 17.20 -21.91 10.23
C SER A 39 17.01 -20.92 9.08
N ALA A 40 15.86 -20.27 9.01
CA ALA A 40 15.57 -19.29 7.96
C ALA A 40 16.52 -18.08 8.03
N ILE A 41 16.85 -17.59 9.23
CA ILE A 41 17.77 -16.46 9.44
C ILE A 41 19.17 -16.83 8.95
N SER A 42 19.69 -17.98 9.39
CA SER A 42 21.00 -18.48 8.99
C SER A 42 21.12 -18.58 7.46
N LEU A 43 20.08 -19.09 6.80
CA LEU A 43 20.07 -19.20 5.35
C LEU A 43 19.91 -17.85 4.65
N CYS A 44 19.11 -16.93 5.19
CA CYS A 44 19.00 -15.57 4.66
C CYS A 44 20.38 -14.87 4.64
N VAL A 45 21.10 -14.92 5.76
CA VAL A 45 22.46 -14.36 5.87
C VAL A 45 23.41 -15.03 4.88
N THR A 46 23.38 -16.37 4.81
CA THR A 46 24.30 -17.16 3.97
C THR A 46 24.06 -16.96 2.47
N PHE A 47 22.80 -16.96 2.02
CA PHE A 47 22.45 -16.96 0.60
C PHE A 47 22.23 -15.57 0.02
N PHE A 48 21.80 -14.59 0.82
CA PHE A 48 21.51 -13.23 0.35
C PHE A 48 22.54 -12.20 0.80
N GLY A 49 23.50 -12.59 1.65
CA GLY A 49 24.56 -11.70 2.15
C GLY A 49 24.01 -10.49 2.89
N GLN A 50 22.81 -10.60 3.45
CA GLN A 50 22.14 -9.50 4.15
C GLN A 50 22.57 -9.45 5.62
N PRO A 51 22.49 -8.28 6.27
CA PRO A 51 22.67 -8.15 7.72
C PRO A 51 21.75 -9.08 8.50
N GLU A 52 22.23 -9.61 9.62
CA GLU A 52 21.50 -10.58 10.45
C GLU A 52 20.22 -9.99 11.03
N ASP A 53 20.26 -8.74 11.49
CA ASP A 53 19.12 -7.98 12.01
C ASP A 53 18.05 -7.75 10.94
N LEU A 54 18.45 -7.51 9.68
CA LEU A 54 17.53 -7.45 8.55
C LEU A 54 16.85 -8.79 8.32
N CYS A 55 17.63 -9.88 8.23
CA CYS A 55 17.10 -11.22 8.04
C CYS A 55 16.12 -11.60 9.17
N GLN A 56 16.52 -11.36 10.42
CA GLN A 56 15.69 -11.59 11.59
C GLN A 56 14.37 -10.83 11.51
N GLY A 57 14.42 -9.52 11.26
CA GLY A 57 13.23 -8.67 11.20
C GLY A 57 12.23 -9.08 10.11
N ILE A 58 12.72 -9.44 8.92
CA ILE A 58 11.87 -9.95 7.84
C ILE A 58 11.24 -11.29 8.23
N ILE A 59 12.05 -12.23 8.71
CA ILE A 59 11.60 -13.60 8.97
C ILE A 59 10.63 -13.61 10.14
N GLU A 60 11.06 -13.12 11.30
CA GLU A 60 10.25 -13.15 12.52
C GLU A 60 8.94 -12.39 12.38
N GLY A 61 8.97 -11.25 11.69
CA GLY A 61 7.75 -10.48 11.39
C GLY A 61 6.73 -11.30 10.59
N ASN A 62 7.19 -12.10 9.62
CA ASN A 62 6.31 -12.87 8.74
C ASN A 62 5.92 -14.26 9.28
N LEU A 63 6.65 -14.82 10.25
CA LEU A 63 6.39 -16.18 10.74
C LEU A 63 4.98 -16.37 11.26
N ASP A 64 4.45 -15.45 12.09
CA ASP A 64 3.09 -15.59 12.63
C ASP A 64 2.02 -15.63 11.54
N VAL A 65 2.18 -14.81 10.49
CA VAL A 65 1.28 -14.81 9.34
C VAL A 65 1.37 -16.14 8.60
N LEU A 66 2.58 -16.67 8.36
CA LEU A 66 2.76 -17.94 7.65
C LEU A 66 2.17 -19.12 8.41
N PHE A 67 2.38 -19.20 9.73
CA PHE A 67 1.81 -20.25 10.57
C PHE A 67 0.28 -20.15 10.65
N ASP A 68 -0.28 -18.95 10.83
CA ASP A 68 -1.73 -18.73 10.84
C ASP A 68 -2.38 -19.13 9.51
N LEU A 69 -1.76 -18.79 8.37
CA LEU A 69 -2.23 -19.23 7.04
C LEU A 69 -2.19 -20.77 6.89
N LYS A 70 -1.15 -21.42 7.42
CA LYS A 70 -1.02 -22.89 7.42
C LYS A 70 -2.11 -23.54 8.28
N ASP A 71 -2.36 -23.01 9.47
CA ASP A 71 -3.37 -23.50 10.41
C ASP A 71 -4.80 -23.34 9.85
N GLN A 72 -5.03 -22.27 9.07
CA GLN A 72 -6.26 -22.06 8.32
C GLN A 72 -6.41 -22.99 7.09
N GLY A 73 -5.43 -23.87 6.84
CA GLY A 73 -5.44 -24.82 5.73
C GLY A 73 -5.21 -24.17 4.37
N ILE A 74 -4.65 -22.95 4.32
CA ILE A 74 -4.34 -22.27 3.06
C ILE A 74 -3.08 -22.92 2.47
N PRO A 75 -3.12 -23.47 1.25
CA PRO A 75 -1.96 -24.11 0.66
C PRO A 75 -0.88 -23.07 0.34
N LEU A 76 0.21 -23.12 1.10
CA LEU A 76 1.43 -22.37 0.86
C LEU A 76 2.38 -23.27 0.08
N THR A 77 2.80 -22.85 -1.11
CA THR A 77 3.87 -23.50 -1.87
C THR A 77 5.07 -22.56 -1.97
N PRO A 78 6.29 -23.08 -2.17
CA PRO A 78 7.48 -22.26 -2.35
C PRO A 78 7.35 -21.25 -3.49
N GLU A 79 6.74 -21.66 -4.61
CA GLU A 79 6.48 -20.79 -5.76
C GLU A 79 5.52 -19.67 -5.38
N ARG A 80 4.51 -19.97 -4.56
CA ARG A 80 3.54 -18.97 -4.10
C ARG A 80 4.17 -17.97 -3.15
N VAL A 81 4.91 -18.43 -2.14
CA VAL A 81 5.63 -17.55 -1.21
C VAL A 81 6.61 -16.66 -1.98
N CYS A 82 7.42 -17.26 -2.86
CA CYS A 82 8.44 -16.51 -3.59
C CYS A 82 7.91 -15.65 -4.73
N GLY A 83 6.78 -16.02 -5.34
CA GLY A 83 6.10 -15.15 -6.29
C GLY A 83 5.42 -13.96 -5.66
N THR A 84 5.02 -14.07 -4.39
CA THR A 84 4.55 -12.94 -3.59
C THR A 84 5.74 -12.10 -3.09
N VAL A 85 6.84 -12.68 -2.64
CA VAL A 85 7.99 -11.92 -2.10
C VAL A 85 8.86 -11.28 -3.20
N LEU A 86 9.02 -11.95 -4.34
CA LEU A 86 9.91 -11.55 -5.44
C LEU A 86 9.14 -11.26 -6.74
N GLU A 87 8.03 -10.52 -6.65
CA GLU A 87 7.15 -10.23 -7.79
C GLU A 87 7.92 -9.61 -8.98
N ASN A 88 8.85 -8.69 -8.70
CA ASN A 88 9.64 -7.99 -9.72
C ASN A 88 10.72 -8.87 -10.38
N SER A 89 10.97 -10.07 -9.86
CA SER A 89 12.00 -11.00 -10.34
C SER A 89 11.46 -12.09 -11.29
N ASN A 90 10.21 -11.98 -11.74
CA ASN A 90 9.53 -13.03 -12.52
C ASN A 90 9.58 -14.41 -11.84
N CYS A 91 9.59 -14.44 -10.50
CA CYS A 91 9.51 -15.67 -9.72
C CYS A 91 8.08 -16.19 -9.71
N SER A 92 7.53 -16.45 -10.90
CA SER A 92 6.08 -16.60 -11.09
C SER A 92 5.52 -17.84 -10.40
N VAL A 93 4.34 -17.66 -9.81
CA VAL A 93 3.33 -18.71 -9.64
C VAL A 93 2.70 -18.97 -11.02
N LYS A 94 3.36 -19.74 -11.90
CA LYS A 94 2.78 -20.04 -13.23
C LYS A 94 1.45 -20.82 -13.13
N ASN A 95 1.20 -21.47 -11.99
CA ASN A 95 0.08 -22.39 -11.76
C ASN A 95 -0.65 -22.14 -10.42
N GLY A 96 -0.69 -20.90 -9.93
CA GLY A 96 -1.52 -20.59 -8.76
C GLY A 96 -3.00 -20.75 -9.11
N PRO A 97 -3.89 -21.08 -8.17
CA PRO A 97 -5.32 -21.12 -8.45
C PRO A 97 -5.74 -19.73 -8.93
N GLN A 98 -5.98 -19.59 -10.24
CA GLN A 98 -6.65 -18.42 -10.78
C GLN A 98 -8.09 -18.55 -10.34
N VAL A 99 -8.47 -17.74 -9.34
CA VAL A 99 -9.88 -17.64 -8.96
C VAL A 99 -10.53 -16.79 -10.03
N ASP A 100 -11.17 -17.45 -11.00
CA ASP A 100 -12.04 -16.77 -11.94
C ASP A 100 -13.27 -16.28 -11.18
N TRP A 101 -13.47 -14.96 -11.19
CA TRP A 101 -14.62 -14.32 -10.59
C TRP A 101 -15.28 -13.38 -11.60
N GLN A 102 -16.58 -13.18 -11.42
CA GLN A 102 -17.37 -12.23 -12.20
C GLN A 102 -18.09 -11.29 -11.24
N VAL A 103 -18.22 -10.04 -11.66
CA VAL A 103 -19.04 -9.04 -11.00
C VAL A 103 -20.33 -8.92 -11.78
N ASP A 104 -21.46 -9.09 -11.09
CA ASP A 104 -22.72 -8.67 -11.67
C ASP A 104 -22.67 -7.15 -11.87
N THR A 105 -22.91 -6.68 -13.08
CA THR A 105 -22.90 -5.25 -13.41
C THR A 105 -24.31 -4.69 -13.57
N ASN A 106 -25.34 -5.49 -13.33
CA ASN A 106 -26.76 -5.10 -13.42
C ASN A 106 -27.23 -4.33 -12.19
N TYR A 107 -26.45 -3.33 -11.78
CA TYR A 107 -26.78 -2.47 -10.65
C TYR A 107 -27.40 -1.18 -11.18
N GLY A 108 -28.74 -1.12 -11.19
CA GLY A 108 -29.51 0.07 -11.55
C GLY A 108 -29.84 0.21 -13.05
N THR A 109 -30.65 1.21 -13.36
CA THR A 109 -31.02 1.55 -14.75
C THR A 109 -29.81 2.13 -15.46
N LYS A 110 -29.45 1.58 -16.62
CA LYS A 110 -28.42 2.18 -17.48
C LYS A 110 -28.88 3.60 -17.86
N VAL A 111 -28.11 4.60 -17.45
CA VAL A 111 -28.35 5.99 -17.83
C VAL A 111 -27.78 6.21 -19.22
N ASP A 112 -28.46 7.00 -20.05
CA ASP A 112 -27.94 7.41 -21.35
C ASP A 112 -26.57 8.11 -21.18
N ARG A 113 -25.71 7.99 -22.19
CA ARG A 113 -24.41 8.68 -22.20
C ARG A 113 -24.63 10.18 -22.00
N ILE A 114 -24.18 10.70 -20.86
CA ILE A 114 -24.11 12.14 -20.63
C ILE A 114 -23.00 12.70 -21.52
N THR A 115 -23.36 13.55 -22.48
CA THR A 115 -22.37 14.31 -23.25
C THR A 115 -21.68 15.30 -22.33
N ALA A 116 -20.34 15.29 -22.33
CA ALA A 116 -19.58 16.30 -21.59
C ALA A 116 -20.01 17.70 -22.08
N PRO A 117 -20.27 18.66 -21.17
CA PRO A 117 -20.48 20.05 -21.55
C PRO A 117 -19.29 20.57 -22.37
N SER A 118 -19.54 21.53 -23.26
CA SER A 118 -18.46 22.14 -24.05
C SER A 118 -17.45 22.82 -23.14
N GLU A 119 -16.16 22.71 -23.45
CA GLU A 119 -15.04 23.34 -22.71
C GLU A 119 -15.27 24.85 -22.52
N SER A 120 -15.88 25.50 -23.51
CA SER A 120 -16.29 26.92 -23.47
C SER A 120 -17.30 27.26 -22.38
N ARG A 121 -18.19 26.33 -21.99
CA ARG A 121 -19.16 26.54 -20.90
C ARG A 121 -18.52 26.39 -19.53
N TYR A 122 -17.52 25.51 -19.38
CA TYR A 122 -16.77 25.35 -18.15
C TYR A 122 -15.93 26.58 -17.83
N LEU A 123 -15.16 27.08 -18.81
CA LEU A 123 -14.32 28.27 -18.65
C LEU A 123 -15.14 29.54 -18.37
N ALA A 124 -16.39 29.60 -18.85
CA ALA A 124 -17.30 30.72 -18.59
C ALA A 124 -17.95 30.69 -17.19
N SER A 125 -18.00 29.54 -16.52
CA SER A 125 -18.63 29.41 -15.19
C SER A 125 -17.77 30.00 -14.06
N GLY A 126 -16.44 29.92 -14.18
CA GLY A 126 -15.51 30.34 -13.12
C GLY A 126 -15.48 29.42 -11.89
N ASP A 127 -16.24 28.32 -11.89
CA ASP A 127 -16.30 27.36 -10.78
C ASP A 127 -15.11 26.39 -10.83
N GLU A 128 -14.06 26.68 -10.06
CA GLU A 128 -12.87 25.83 -9.95
C GLU A 128 -12.89 25.00 -8.65
N ILE A 129 -12.36 23.77 -8.72
CA ILE A 129 -12.05 22.93 -7.57
C ILE A 129 -10.55 22.65 -7.62
N SER A 130 -9.79 23.24 -6.69
CA SER A 130 -8.37 22.95 -6.53
C SER A 130 -8.18 21.80 -5.56
N ILE A 131 -7.49 20.74 -6.02
CA ILE A 131 -7.20 19.53 -5.25
C ILE A 131 -5.70 19.32 -5.25
N ILE A 132 -5.13 19.12 -4.07
CA ILE A 132 -3.72 18.74 -3.93
C ILE A 132 -3.66 17.24 -3.71
N GLN A 133 -2.72 16.55 -4.37
CA GLN A 133 -2.47 15.14 -4.14
C GLN A 133 -1.06 14.95 -3.59
N LEU A 134 -0.98 14.32 -2.42
CA LEU A 134 0.24 13.85 -1.78
C LEU A 134 0.21 12.32 -1.75
N THR A 135 1.35 11.69 -2.02
CA THR A 135 1.48 10.24 -2.14
C THR A 135 2.88 9.81 -1.70
N ASP A 136 3.02 8.55 -1.26
CA ASP A 136 4.31 7.89 -1.04
C ASP A 136 5.24 8.72 -0.14
N ILE A 137 4.72 9.15 1.01
CA ILE A 137 5.45 10.02 1.94
C ILE A 137 6.66 9.30 2.53
N HIS A 138 6.58 8.01 2.82
CA HIS A 138 7.65 7.21 3.41
C HIS A 138 8.50 8.00 4.42
N TYR A 139 7.86 8.43 5.50
CA TYR A 139 8.57 9.10 6.60
C TYR A 139 9.53 8.09 7.24
N ASP A 140 10.81 8.42 7.25
CA ASP A 140 11.82 7.67 7.98
C ASP A 140 12.24 8.38 9.28
N PRO A 141 11.81 7.88 10.46
CA PRO A 141 12.23 8.42 11.75
C PRO A 141 13.73 8.29 12.02
N LYS A 142 14.44 7.42 11.31
CA LYS A 142 15.89 7.20 11.47
C LYS A 142 16.74 7.94 10.43
N TYR A 143 16.14 8.67 9.48
CA TYR A 143 16.89 9.44 8.50
C TYR A 143 17.85 10.40 9.19
N LEU A 144 19.12 10.41 8.76
CA LEU A 144 20.13 11.31 9.29
C LEU A 144 21.10 11.78 8.21
N ALA A 145 21.16 13.10 8.01
CA ALA A 145 22.13 13.73 7.13
C ALA A 145 23.58 13.38 7.53
N GLY A 146 24.46 13.20 6.55
CA GLY A 146 25.85 12.79 6.78
C GLY A 146 26.08 11.27 6.74
N LYS A 147 25.01 10.47 6.76
CA LYS A 147 25.08 9.01 6.64
C LYS A 147 25.23 8.56 5.19
N THR A 148 25.75 7.34 5.02
CA THR A 148 25.93 6.73 3.71
C THR A 148 24.59 6.53 3.01
N ALA A 149 24.54 6.86 1.72
CA ALA A 149 23.44 6.54 0.83
C ALA A 149 23.67 5.21 0.07
N HIS A 150 24.88 4.66 0.12
CA HIS A 150 25.29 3.41 -0.52
C HIS A 150 25.60 2.33 0.52
N CYS A 151 24.57 1.83 1.17
CA CYS A 151 24.64 0.74 2.13
C CYS A 151 24.28 -0.61 1.50
N ILE A 152 24.58 -1.70 2.20
CA ILE A 152 24.18 -3.06 1.77
C ILE A 152 22.69 -3.33 2.00
N ALA A 153 22.06 -2.60 2.94
CA ALA A 153 20.66 -2.75 3.26
C ALA A 153 19.77 -2.12 2.17
N PRO A 154 18.50 -2.54 2.04
CA PRO A 154 17.56 -1.98 1.06
C PRO A 154 17.20 -0.50 1.28
N LEU A 155 17.42 0.04 2.49
CA LEU A 155 17.19 1.43 2.84
C LEU A 155 18.41 1.99 3.57
N CYS A 156 18.92 3.11 3.07
CA CYS A 156 20.12 3.79 3.52
C CYS A 156 19.79 5.18 4.14
N CYS A 157 20.83 6.01 4.37
CA CYS A 157 20.72 7.32 4.99
C CYS A 157 20.26 7.31 6.46
N ARG A 158 20.48 6.21 7.20
CA ARG A 158 19.96 6.02 8.55
C ARG A 158 21.02 6.16 9.64
N VAL A 159 20.59 6.60 10.83
CA VAL A 159 21.46 6.86 11.99
C VAL A 159 22.34 5.68 12.41
N ASP A 160 21.85 4.46 12.22
CA ASP A 160 22.50 3.18 12.55
C ASP A 160 23.51 2.71 11.50
N GLN A 161 23.70 3.47 10.42
CA GLN A 161 24.63 3.15 9.34
C GLN A 161 25.94 3.95 9.46
N PRO A 162 26.99 3.54 8.73
CA PRO A 162 28.23 4.31 8.67
C PRO A 162 28.03 5.74 8.16
N ASN A 163 28.97 6.62 8.52
CA ASN A 163 29.02 7.95 7.90
C ASN A 163 29.46 7.83 6.45
N ALA A 164 29.03 8.78 5.62
CA ALA A 164 29.37 8.81 4.21
C ALA A 164 30.89 8.91 3.99
N SER A 165 31.38 8.15 3.01
CA SER A 165 32.80 8.10 2.65
C SER A 165 33.22 9.18 1.66
N SER A 166 32.24 9.80 0.98
CA SER A 166 32.45 10.83 -0.05
C SER A 166 31.26 11.78 -0.11
N GLU A 167 31.35 12.82 -0.94
CA GLU A 167 30.25 13.75 -1.15
C GLU A 167 29.06 13.11 -1.89
N THR A 168 29.33 12.28 -2.89
CA THR A 168 28.27 11.59 -3.64
C THR A 168 27.58 10.48 -2.85
N ASP A 169 28.17 10.06 -1.73
CA ASP A 169 27.62 9.07 -0.81
C ASP A 169 26.86 9.72 0.36
N ARG A 170 26.86 11.05 0.45
CA ARG A 170 26.40 11.76 1.65
C ARG A 170 24.93 12.12 1.58
N ALA A 171 24.13 11.48 2.43
CA ALA A 171 22.77 11.91 2.73
C ALA A 171 22.74 13.41 3.10
N THR A 172 21.92 14.20 2.41
CA THR A 172 21.81 15.64 2.68
C THR A 172 20.79 15.92 3.78
N LYS A 173 20.52 17.18 4.08
CA LYS A 173 19.40 17.54 4.97
C LYS A 173 18.03 17.13 4.40
N TYR A 174 17.90 17.04 3.07
CA TYR A 174 16.61 16.94 2.38
C TYR A 174 16.42 15.61 1.65
N GLY A 175 17.33 14.65 1.79
CA GLY A 175 17.28 13.39 1.05
C GLY A 175 18.59 13.05 0.34
N HIS A 176 18.54 11.96 -0.42
CA HIS A 176 19.54 11.54 -1.39
C HIS A 176 18.82 10.97 -2.62
N TYR A 177 19.51 10.88 -3.76
CA TYR A 177 18.93 10.33 -4.99
C TYR A 177 18.97 8.79 -5.07
N ASP A 178 19.54 8.12 -4.05
CA ASP A 178 19.64 6.67 -3.97
C ASP A 178 18.56 6.11 -3.03
N ASN A 179 18.76 4.89 -2.52
CA ASN A 179 17.80 4.15 -1.70
C ASN A 179 17.66 4.77 -0.30
N CYS A 180 17.03 5.94 -0.23
CA CYS A 180 16.77 6.67 1.01
C CYS A 180 15.34 7.21 1.00
N ASP A 181 14.68 7.06 2.14
CA ASP A 181 13.37 7.66 2.39
C ASP A 181 13.54 9.06 2.98
N MET A 182 12.44 9.78 3.23
CA MET A 182 12.52 11.21 3.53
C MET A 182 12.50 11.53 5.03
N PRO A 183 13.30 12.54 5.46
CA PRO A 183 13.19 13.07 6.81
C PRO A 183 11.91 13.90 6.98
N LEU A 184 11.50 14.07 8.25
CA LEU A 184 10.35 14.86 8.64
C LEU A 184 10.40 16.31 8.11
N ASP A 185 11.60 16.88 7.99
CA ASP A 185 11.83 18.25 7.50
C ASP A 185 11.34 18.44 6.05
N VAL A 186 11.43 17.42 5.19
CA VAL A 186 10.95 17.47 3.80
C VAL A 186 9.43 17.52 3.77
N ILE A 187 8.78 16.68 4.59
CA ILE A 187 7.32 16.64 4.76
C ILE A 187 6.82 18.00 5.24
N ARG A 188 7.47 18.56 6.27
CA ARG A 188 7.17 19.90 6.79
C ARG A 188 7.29 20.97 5.70
N SER A 189 8.40 20.96 4.96
CA SER A 189 8.63 21.91 3.86
C SER A 189 7.56 21.81 2.79
N ALA A 190 7.11 20.61 2.42
CA ALA A 190 6.02 20.42 1.46
C ALA A 190 4.70 21.00 1.97
N LEU A 191 4.33 20.69 3.22
CA LEU A 191 3.12 21.23 3.86
C LEU A 191 3.17 22.76 4.01
N GLU A 192 4.35 23.35 4.30
CA GLU A 192 4.56 24.80 4.31
C GLU A 192 4.30 25.45 2.95
N GLN A 193 4.69 24.81 1.85
CA GLN A 193 4.38 25.32 0.52
C GLN A 193 2.88 25.23 0.24
N ILE A 194 2.24 24.11 0.62
CA ILE A 194 0.80 23.91 0.45
C ILE A 194 -0.01 25.05 1.08
N LYS A 195 0.37 25.49 2.30
CA LYS A 195 -0.28 26.63 2.98
C LYS A 195 -0.25 27.94 2.21
N LYS A 196 0.67 28.11 1.25
CA LYS A 196 0.77 29.33 0.44
C LYS A 196 -0.22 29.34 -0.72
N HIS A 197 -0.75 28.18 -1.09
CA HIS A 197 -1.82 28.08 -2.08
C HIS A 197 -3.15 28.53 -1.47
N LYS A 198 -3.99 29.18 -2.28
CA LYS A 198 -5.33 29.62 -1.89
C LYS A 198 -6.37 28.72 -2.55
N ASN A 199 -7.57 28.68 -1.98
CA ASN A 199 -8.75 28.00 -2.55
C ASN A 199 -8.58 26.49 -2.72
N ILE A 200 -7.75 25.84 -1.88
CA ILE A 200 -7.66 24.38 -1.81
C ILE A 200 -8.99 23.85 -1.28
N SER A 201 -9.68 23.05 -2.07
CA SER A 201 -10.96 22.45 -1.68
C SER A 201 -10.77 21.18 -0.85
N MET A 202 -9.72 20.41 -1.13
CA MET A 202 -9.35 19.20 -0.39
C MET A 202 -7.92 18.75 -0.74
N VAL A 203 -7.37 17.87 0.08
CA VAL A 203 -6.10 17.18 -0.14
C VAL A 203 -6.36 15.67 -0.22
N TYR A 204 -5.90 15.02 -1.28
CA TYR A 204 -5.79 13.57 -1.34
C TYR A 204 -4.46 13.14 -0.75
N MET A 205 -4.52 12.20 0.20
CA MET A 205 -3.33 11.63 0.82
C MET A 205 -3.31 10.13 0.54
N THR A 206 -2.61 9.71 -0.51
CA THR A 206 -2.69 8.38 -1.10
C THR A 206 -1.85 7.30 -0.41
N GLY A 207 -1.50 7.49 0.87
CA GLY A 207 -0.90 6.46 1.72
C GLY A 207 0.62 6.34 1.58
N ASP A 208 1.14 5.18 1.97
CA ASP A 208 2.57 4.87 2.02
C ASP A 208 3.34 5.86 2.89
N LEU A 209 2.96 5.90 4.16
CA LEU A 209 3.53 6.77 5.20
C LEU A 209 4.78 6.15 5.82
N VAL A 210 4.81 4.82 5.91
CA VAL A 210 5.87 4.07 6.59
C VAL A 210 7.03 3.83 5.64
N ALA A 211 8.25 4.08 6.12
CA ALA A 211 9.49 3.84 5.37
C ALA A 211 9.68 2.38 4.91
N HIS A 212 10.54 2.18 3.93
CA HIS A 212 10.96 0.92 3.34
C HIS A 212 11.87 0.06 4.23
N ALA A 213 12.19 0.51 5.45
CA ALA A 213 12.86 -0.30 6.48
C ALA A 213 11.93 -1.37 7.09
N ILE A 214 11.32 -2.19 6.22
CA ILE A 214 10.28 -3.15 6.56
C ILE A 214 10.72 -4.18 7.60
N TRP A 215 12.02 -4.49 7.68
CA TRP A 215 12.59 -5.39 8.69
C TRP A 215 12.57 -4.81 10.10
N GLU A 216 12.51 -3.49 10.25
CA GLU A 216 12.43 -2.84 11.56
C GLU A 216 11.01 -2.40 11.95
N THR A 217 10.01 -2.66 11.10
CA THR A 217 8.63 -2.27 11.35
C THR A 217 7.98 -3.10 12.46
N SER A 218 6.90 -2.58 13.03
CA SER A 218 6.01 -3.29 13.96
C SER A 218 4.68 -2.54 14.00
N ARG A 219 3.62 -3.15 14.56
CA ARG A 219 2.34 -2.45 14.74
C ARG A 219 2.53 -1.11 15.46
N ALA A 220 3.24 -1.12 16.59
CA ALA A 220 3.47 0.09 17.38
C ALA A 220 4.24 1.18 16.61
N LYS A 221 5.33 0.80 15.90
CA LYS A 221 6.13 1.76 15.12
C LYS A 221 5.35 2.33 13.93
N ASN A 222 4.60 1.50 13.22
CA ASN A 222 3.77 1.95 12.11
C ASN A 222 2.66 2.90 12.60
N ILE A 223 2.03 2.58 13.74
CA ILE A 223 1.03 3.48 14.38
C ILE A 223 1.66 4.83 14.72
N GLU A 224 2.86 4.85 15.27
CA GLU A 224 3.53 6.11 15.59
C GLU A 224 3.82 6.94 14.33
N VAL A 225 4.26 6.31 13.23
CA VAL A 225 4.43 7.01 11.94
C VAL A 225 3.09 7.57 11.44
N MET A 226 2.03 6.76 11.44
CA MET A 226 0.68 7.20 11.03
C MET A 226 0.20 8.39 11.86
N LYS A 227 0.46 8.39 13.16
CA LYS A 227 0.13 9.47 14.09
C LYS A 227 0.94 10.74 13.82
N VAL A 228 2.27 10.64 13.77
CA VAL A 228 3.17 11.80 13.57
C VAL A 228 2.83 12.53 12.27
N VAL A 229 2.63 11.78 11.19
CA VAL A 229 2.27 12.37 9.89
C VAL A 229 0.87 12.99 9.96
N ALA A 230 -0.11 12.35 10.61
CA ALA A 230 -1.45 12.93 10.80
C ALA A 230 -1.43 14.25 11.57
N GLU A 231 -0.62 14.31 12.64
CA GLU A 231 -0.47 15.50 13.48
C GLU A 231 0.13 16.66 12.69
N LEU A 232 1.15 16.41 11.86
CA LEU A 232 1.68 17.42 10.94
C LEU A 232 0.64 17.90 9.94
N PHE A 233 -0.12 16.99 9.32
CA PHE A 233 -1.17 17.37 8.39
C PHE A 233 -2.21 18.26 9.07
N ARG A 234 -2.65 17.88 10.28
CA ARG A 234 -3.62 18.65 11.05
C ARG A 234 -3.08 20.03 11.45
N GLU A 235 -1.82 20.11 11.88
CA GLU A 235 -1.16 21.38 12.24
C GLU A 235 -1.06 22.33 11.05
N TYR A 236 -0.66 21.82 9.88
CA TYR A 236 -0.38 22.67 8.73
C TYR A 236 -1.63 23.02 7.92
N LEU A 237 -2.53 22.06 7.73
CA LEU A 237 -3.70 22.20 6.84
C LEU A 237 -4.95 22.71 7.57
N GLY A 238 -5.00 22.62 8.90
CA GLY A 238 -6.13 23.11 9.69
C GLY A 238 -7.44 22.46 9.26
N ASP A 239 -8.41 23.27 8.84
CA ASP A 239 -9.75 22.83 8.44
C ASP A 239 -9.84 22.32 7.00
N ILE A 240 -8.75 22.36 6.21
CA ILE A 240 -8.76 21.83 4.83
C ILE A 240 -8.99 20.32 4.89
N PRO A 241 -10.04 19.78 4.24
CA PRO A 241 -10.32 18.35 4.26
C PRO A 241 -9.19 17.54 3.61
N VAL A 242 -8.57 16.68 4.39
CA VAL A 242 -7.67 15.61 3.95
C VAL A 242 -8.44 14.30 3.81
N ILE A 243 -8.31 13.66 2.66
CA ILE A 243 -8.96 12.40 2.33
C ILE A 243 -7.87 11.33 2.37
N PRO A 244 -7.75 10.57 3.47
CA PRO A 244 -6.72 9.55 3.62
C PRO A 244 -7.09 8.27 2.86
N ILE A 245 -6.10 7.73 2.15
CA ILE A 245 -6.14 6.41 1.54
C ILE A 245 -4.98 5.60 2.13
N ILE A 246 -5.23 4.32 2.36
CA ILE A 246 -4.23 3.41 2.93
C ILE A 246 -3.39 2.84 1.78
N GLY A 247 -2.07 3.03 1.86
CA GLY A 247 -1.08 2.38 1.01
C GLY A 247 -0.66 1.03 1.59
N ASN A 248 0.26 0.35 0.91
CA ASN A 248 0.65 -1.01 1.25
C ASN A 248 1.72 -1.10 2.35
N HIS A 249 2.38 0.02 2.67
CA HIS A 249 3.39 0.11 3.73
C HIS A 249 2.81 0.29 5.15
N GLU A 250 1.52 0.58 5.29
CA GLU A 250 0.91 0.83 6.60
C GLU A 250 0.88 -0.40 7.53
N THR A 251 0.84 -1.61 6.97
CA THR A 251 0.73 -2.85 7.74
C THR A 251 2.08 -3.41 8.16
N HIS A 252 2.06 -4.22 9.22
CA HIS A 252 3.17 -5.06 9.61
C HIS A 252 2.66 -6.50 9.79
N PRO A 253 3.23 -7.47 9.04
CA PRO A 253 4.21 -7.28 7.97
C PRO A 253 3.67 -6.46 6.80
N VAL A 254 4.58 -5.87 6.02
CA VAL A 254 4.23 -5.07 4.83
C VAL A 254 3.38 -5.88 3.86
N ASN A 255 2.45 -5.23 3.16
CA ASN A 255 1.53 -5.81 2.18
C ASN A 255 0.51 -6.82 2.74
N VAL A 256 0.49 -7.10 4.04
CA VAL A 256 -0.50 -8.00 4.63
C VAL A 256 -1.79 -7.23 4.87
N PHE A 257 -2.85 -7.52 4.11
CA PHE A 257 -4.17 -6.90 4.28
C PHE A 257 -5.27 -7.95 4.34
N SER A 258 -5.93 -8.01 5.49
CA SER A 258 -7.03 -8.94 5.76
C SER A 258 -8.39 -8.24 5.74
N PRO A 259 -9.49 -8.95 5.44
CA PRO A 259 -10.85 -8.43 5.65
C PRO A 259 -11.15 -8.27 7.13
N TYR A 260 -12.07 -7.36 7.46
CA TYR A 260 -12.47 -7.07 8.85
C TYR A 260 -12.92 -8.29 9.70
N PHE A 261 -13.32 -9.39 9.07
CA PHE A 261 -13.78 -10.58 9.77
C PHE A 261 -12.64 -11.54 10.14
N VAL A 262 -11.43 -11.34 9.62
CA VAL A 262 -10.25 -12.13 10.00
C VAL A 262 -9.77 -11.69 11.38
N GLN A 263 -9.52 -12.68 12.23
CA GLN A 263 -9.04 -12.52 13.60
C GLN A 263 -7.63 -13.10 13.73
N GLY A 264 -6.95 -12.79 14.82
CA GLY A 264 -5.63 -13.35 15.11
C GLY A 264 -4.47 -12.57 14.45
N PRO A 265 -3.30 -13.21 14.29
CA PRO A 265 -2.09 -12.54 13.84
C PRO A 265 -2.18 -11.92 12.44
N THR A 266 -2.96 -12.53 11.54
CA THR A 266 -3.22 -12.01 10.18
C THR A 266 -4.19 -10.83 10.14
N SER A 267 -4.87 -10.52 11.25
CA SER A 267 -5.82 -9.41 11.29
C SER A 267 -5.14 -8.04 11.19
N THR A 268 -5.72 -7.17 10.35
CA THR A 268 -5.22 -5.83 10.05
C THR A 268 -6.21 -4.74 10.45
N SER A 269 -7.21 -5.07 11.28
CA SER A 269 -8.20 -4.09 11.78
C SER A 269 -7.55 -2.92 12.50
N TRP A 270 -6.45 -3.18 13.21
CA TRP A 270 -5.70 -2.17 13.94
C TRP A 270 -5.21 -1.02 13.05
N VAL A 271 -4.94 -1.25 11.76
CA VAL A 271 -4.58 -0.16 10.83
C VAL A 271 -5.79 0.75 10.60
N TYR A 272 -6.95 0.16 10.33
CA TYR A 272 -8.18 0.93 10.10
C TYR A 272 -8.58 1.72 11.34
N GLU A 273 -8.48 1.11 12.52
CA GLU A 273 -8.75 1.74 13.81
C GLU A 273 -7.78 2.89 14.08
N SER A 274 -6.48 2.71 13.79
CA SER A 274 -5.47 3.76 13.97
C SER A 274 -5.68 4.94 13.03
N PHE A 275 -6.04 4.70 11.76
CA PHE A 275 -6.41 5.78 10.85
C PHE A 275 -7.65 6.53 11.35
N ILE A 276 -8.67 5.83 11.83
CA ILE A 276 -9.84 6.49 12.43
C ILE A 276 -9.46 7.31 13.67
N GLN A 277 -8.52 6.84 14.47
CA GLN A 277 -8.05 7.54 15.65
C GLN A 277 -7.29 8.83 15.31
N TYR A 278 -6.34 8.78 14.36
CA TYR A 278 -5.41 9.87 14.10
C TYR A 278 -5.78 10.74 12.89
N TRP A 279 -6.39 10.16 11.86
CA TRP A 279 -6.83 10.84 10.63
C TRP A 279 -8.34 11.11 10.60
N GLY A 280 -9.11 10.52 11.53
CA GLY A 280 -10.56 10.61 11.55
C GLY A 280 -11.13 12.01 11.78
N TRP A 281 -10.31 12.98 12.19
CA TRP A 281 -10.71 14.40 12.26
C TRP A 281 -11.11 14.97 10.90
N SER A 282 -10.58 14.39 9.82
CA SER A 282 -10.81 14.84 8.45
C SER A 282 -11.79 13.95 7.67
N LEU A 283 -12.20 12.82 8.25
CA LEU A 283 -13.10 11.88 7.61
C LEU A 283 -14.57 12.26 7.87
N PRO A 284 -15.43 12.28 6.84
CA PRO A 284 -16.86 12.42 7.04
C PRO A 284 -17.42 11.30 7.92
N GLU A 285 -18.41 11.60 8.77
CA GLU A 285 -19.01 10.61 9.67
C GLU A 285 -19.58 9.38 8.90
N SER A 286 -20.17 9.63 7.73
CA SER A 286 -20.71 8.59 6.84
C SER A 286 -19.65 7.61 6.32
N ALA A 287 -18.37 8.00 6.32
CA ALA A 287 -17.27 7.17 5.87
C ALA A 287 -16.75 6.20 6.95
N ARG A 288 -16.97 6.49 8.24
CA ARG A 288 -16.30 5.78 9.35
C ARG A 288 -16.58 4.29 9.35
N GLN A 289 -17.83 3.89 9.17
CA GLN A 289 -18.21 2.48 9.26
C GLN A 289 -17.63 1.64 8.10
N THR A 290 -17.60 2.17 6.89
CA THR A 290 -17.03 1.48 5.72
C THR A 290 -15.50 1.48 5.78
N PHE A 291 -14.90 2.57 6.25
CA PHE A 291 -13.47 2.65 6.51
C PHE A 291 -13.02 1.58 7.51
N LEU A 292 -13.70 1.41 8.65
CA LEU A 292 -13.37 0.35 9.63
C LEU A 292 -13.51 -1.07 9.08
N LYS A 293 -14.37 -1.28 8.07
CA LYS A 293 -14.57 -2.60 7.44
C LYS A 293 -13.47 -2.98 6.45
N GLY A 294 -12.69 -2.03 5.93
CA GLY A 294 -11.68 -2.38 4.94
C GLY A 294 -10.92 -1.24 4.30
N GLY A 295 -10.89 -0.05 4.90
CA GLY A 295 -10.17 1.12 4.40
C GLY A 295 -10.76 1.73 3.12
N TYR A 296 -11.98 1.37 2.75
CA TYR A 296 -12.69 1.95 1.60
C TYR A 296 -13.90 2.73 2.08
N TYR A 297 -14.29 3.77 1.36
CA TYR A 297 -15.47 4.58 1.69
C TYR A 297 -15.91 5.44 0.51
N SER A 298 -17.09 6.05 0.62
CA SER A 298 -17.53 7.06 -0.33
C SER A 298 -18.32 8.14 0.39
N PHE A 299 -18.28 9.36 -0.13
CA PHE A 299 -19.07 10.46 0.38
C PHE A 299 -19.36 11.48 -0.73
N LEU A 300 -20.34 12.34 -0.49
CA LEU A 300 -20.68 13.45 -1.37
C LEU A 300 -20.12 14.73 -0.76
N THR A 301 -19.38 15.49 -1.55
CA THR A 301 -18.88 16.81 -1.16
C THR A 301 -19.98 17.86 -1.24
N GLU A 302 -19.77 19.02 -0.62
CA GLU A 302 -20.69 20.17 -0.70
C GLU A 302 -20.88 20.69 -2.13
N LYS A 303 -19.89 20.47 -3.01
CA LYS A 303 -19.95 20.81 -4.44
C LYS A 303 -20.64 19.73 -5.30
N ASN A 304 -21.37 18.80 -4.69
CA ASN A 304 -22.06 17.69 -5.37
C ASN A 304 -21.11 16.79 -6.20
N LEU A 305 -19.85 16.67 -5.76
CA LEU A 305 -18.88 15.71 -6.29
C LEU A 305 -18.84 14.49 -5.39
N ARG A 306 -19.06 13.29 -5.93
CA ARG A 306 -18.94 12.02 -5.19
C ARG A 306 -17.50 11.56 -5.21
N ILE A 307 -16.92 11.36 -4.03
CA ILE A 307 -15.59 10.76 -3.88
C ILE A 307 -15.75 9.30 -3.50
N ILE A 308 -15.05 8.41 -4.21
CA ILE A 308 -14.93 7.00 -3.88
C ILE A 308 -13.46 6.72 -3.56
N VAL A 309 -13.20 6.30 -2.33
CA VAL A 309 -11.87 5.88 -1.89
C VAL A 309 -11.81 4.37 -1.86
N LEU A 310 -10.82 3.82 -2.54
CA LEU A 310 -10.58 2.39 -2.63
C LEU A 310 -9.34 2.01 -1.82
N ASN A 311 -9.45 0.96 -1.02
CA ASN A 311 -8.29 0.23 -0.54
C ASN A 311 -7.87 -0.78 -1.64
N THR A 312 -6.82 -0.46 -2.40
CA THR A 312 -6.36 -1.32 -3.49
C THR A 312 -5.40 -2.42 -3.04
N ASN A 313 -4.96 -2.41 -1.79
CA ASN A 313 -4.04 -3.41 -1.23
C ASN A 313 -4.67 -4.81 -1.17
N VAL A 314 -6.00 -4.90 -1.08
CA VAL A 314 -6.72 -6.18 -1.18
C VAL A 314 -6.60 -6.83 -2.57
N TYR A 315 -6.21 -6.06 -3.60
CA TYR A 315 -6.03 -6.52 -4.98
C TYR A 315 -4.56 -6.63 -5.38
N GLN A 316 -3.63 -6.23 -4.52
CA GLN A 316 -2.21 -6.31 -4.82
C GLN A 316 -1.73 -7.76 -4.82
N LYS A 317 -0.77 -8.08 -5.70
CA LYS A 317 -0.23 -9.46 -5.76
C LYS A 317 0.65 -9.78 -4.55
N LEU A 318 1.27 -8.76 -3.96
CA LEU A 318 2.08 -8.85 -2.74
C LEU A 318 1.25 -9.16 -1.49
N ASN A 319 -0.08 -9.04 -1.53
CA ASN A 319 -0.92 -9.41 -0.41
C ASN A 319 -1.05 -10.93 -0.29
N CYS A 320 -0.34 -11.53 0.66
CA CYS A 320 -0.24 -12.97 0.85
C CYS A 320 -1.59 -13.66 1.20
N ILE A 321 -2.57 -12.91 1.74
CA ILE A 321 -3.90 -13.43 2.13
C ILE A 321 -4.90 -13.41 0.95
N ARG A 322 -4.50 -12.89 -0.22
CA ARG A 322 -5.36 -12.64 -1.39
C ARG A 322 -6.32 -13.78 -1.78
N ILE A 323 -5.93 -15.05 -1.66
CA ILE A 323 -6.74 -16.19 -2.14
C ILE A 323 -8.02 -16.44 -1.32
N SER A 324 -8.13 -15.93 -0.08
CA SER A 324 -9.34 -16.10 0.75
C SER A 324 -10.37 -14.95 0.57
N ILE A 325 -9.98 -13.85 -0.08
CA ILE A 325 -10.61 -12.54 0.14
C ILE A 325 -11.41 -12.02 -1.06
N GLU A 326 -11.04 -12.44 -2.28
CA GLU A 326 -11.45 -11.77 -3.52
C GLU A 326 -12.98 -11.62 -3.68
N LYS A 327 -13.79 -12.61 -3.28
CA LYS A 327 -15.25 -12.58 -3.52
C LYS A 327 -16.01 -11.45 -2.80
N LYS A 328 -15.61 -11.03 -1.59
CA LYS A 328 -16.41 -10.06 -0.78
C LYS A 328 -15.98 -8.60 -0.97
N CYS A 329 -14.70 -8.32 -1.17
CA CYS A 329 -14.20 -6.95 -1.40
C CYS A 329 -14.64 -6.41 -2.76
N ILE A 330 -14.65 -7.26 -3.79
CA ILE A 330 -15.03 -6.87 -5.15
C ILE A 330 -16.50 -6.49 -5.24
N ILE A 331 -17.39 -7.23 -4.56
CA ILE A 331 -18.83 -6.89 -4.48
C ILE A 331 -19.00 -5.50 -3.84
N SER A 332 -18.21 -5.16 -2.84
CA SER A 332 -18.30 -3.87 -2.16
C SER A 332 -17.85 -2.71 -3.06
N VAL A 333 -16.76 -2.87 -3.82
CA VAL A 333 -16.30 -1.85 -4.78
C VAL A 333 -17.25 -1.75 -5.97
N ALA A 334 -17.71 -2.87 -6.53
CA ALA A 334 -18.68 -2.88 -7.61
C ALA A 334 -20.00 -2.23 -7.20
N ALA A 335 -20.50 -2.52 -5.99
CA ALA A 335 -21.69 -1.88 -5.45
C ALA A 335 -21.49 -0.36 -5.28
N VAL A 336 -20.35 0.09 -4.75
CA VAL A 336 -20.07 1.53 -4.56
C VAL A 336 -19.94 2.26 -5.89
N VAL A 337 -19.23 1.68 -6.87
CA VAL A 337 -19.06 2.26 -8.21
C VAL A 337 -20.39 2.22 -8.98
N ALA A 338 -21.19 1.18 -8.84
CA ALA A 338 -22.47 1.10 -9.53
C ALA A 338 -23.55 2.00 -8.93
N VAL A 339 -23.59 2.17 -7.60
CA VAL A 339 -24.42 3.19 -6.95
C VAL A 339 -24.03 4.59 -7.44
N ALA A 340 -22.74 4.84 -7.68
CA ALA A 340 -22.29 6.09 -8.28
C ALA A 340 -22.71 6.23 -9.75
N ALA A 341 -22.60 5.17 -10.56
CA ALA A 341 -23.01 5.17 -11.97
C ALA A 341 -24.53 5.30 -12.17
N ALA A 342 -25.34 4.88 -11.19
CA ALA A 342 -26.80 5.04 -11.19
C ALA A 342 -27.25 6.47 -10.80
N SER A 343 -26.34 7.30 -10.30
CA SER A 343 -26.60 8.71 -9.98
C SER A 343 -25.98 9.60 -11.05
N ALA A 344 -26.70 10.61 -11.55
CA ALA A 344 -26.17 11.60 -12.50
C ALA A 344 -25.19 12.60 -11.83
N ILE A 345 -24.29 12.09 -10.98
CA ILE A 345 -23.37 12.82 -10.12
C ILE A 345 -21.94 12.54 -10.59
N ILE A 346 -21.13 13.60 -10.74
CA ILE A 346 -19.71 13.46 -11.10
C ILE A 346 -19.01 12.69 -9.98
N THR A 347 -18.24 11.66 -10.36
CA THR A 347 -17.58 10.74 -9.42
C THR A 347 -16.08 10.71 -9.65
N VAL A 348 -15.29 10.87 -8.59
CA VAL A 348 -13.83 10.73 -8.60
C VAL A 348 -13.44 9.51 -7.78
N ILE A 349 -12.53 8.70 -8.32
CA ILE A 349 -12.01 7.49 -7.68
C ILE A 349 -10.56 7.73 -7.30
N VAL A 350 -10.23 7.51 -6.03
CA VAL A 350 -8.89 7.73 -5.47
C VAL A 350 -8.39 6.43 -4.83
N ALA A 351 -7.11 6.10 -5.05
CA ALA A 351 -6.46 4.87 -4.59
C ALA A 351 -4.94 5.08 -4.41
N ALA A 352 -4.30 4.29 -3.55
CA ALA A 352 -2.85 4.33 -3.31
C ALA A 352 -2.02 3.86 -4.51
N ALA A 353 -2.41 2.74 -5.12
CA ALA A 353 -1.81 2.26 -6.36
C ALA A 353 -2.87 1.87 -7.38
N ALA A 354 -2.69 2.28 -8.64
CA ALA A 354 -3.54 1.90 -9.76
C ALA A 354 -3.29 0.44 -10.16
N VAL A 355 -3.98 -0.49 -9.52
CA VAL A 355 -3.94 -1.90 -9.92
C VAL A 355 -4.67 -2.04 -11.26
N ASN A 356 -4.04 -2.69 -12.24
CA ASN A 356 -4.63 -2.99 -13.57
C ASN A 356 -6.06 -3.57 -13.50
N VAL A 357 -6.39 -4.27 -12.40
CA VAL A 357 -7.72 -4.81 -12.11
C VAL A 357 -8.77 -3.69 -11.95
N VAL A 358 -8.45 -2.62 -11.23
CA VAL A 358 -9.35 -1.48 -11.03
C VAL A 358 -9.60 -0.76 -12.36
N ALA A 359 -8.54 -0.52 -13.15
CA ALA A 359 -8.67 0.09 -14.47
C ALA A 359 -9.53 -0.76 -15.42
N ARG A 360 -9.40 -2.09 -15.38
CA ARG A 360 -10.23 -3.02 -16.16
C ARG A 360 -11.68 -3.05 -15.67
N LEU A 361 -11.92 -3.05 -14.35
CA LEU A 361 -13.26 -3.00 -13.77
C LEU A 361 -13.98 -1.70 -14.17
N LEU A 362 -13.31 -0.56 -14.06
CA LEU A 362 -13.84 0.74 -14.48
C LEU A 362 -14.10 0.77 -15.98
N SER A 363 -13.16 0.26 -16.78
CA SER A 363 -13.37 0.15 -18.22
C SER A 363 -14.55 -0.77 -18.56
N ALA A 364 -14.80 -1.85 -17.82
CA ALA A 364 -15.92 -2.75 -18.07
C ALA A 364 -17.25 -2.09 -17.72
N LEU A 365 -17.33 -1.42 -16.56
CA LEU A 365 -18.50 -0.65 -16.13
C LEU A 365 -18.82 0.52 -17.09
N CYS A 366 -17.79 1.14 -17.68
CA CYS A 366 -17.98 2.17 -18.71
C CYS A 366 -18.28 1.61 -20.12
N ARG A 367 -17.82 0.40 -20.48
CA ARG A 367 -17.99 -0.21 -21.82
C ARG A 367 -19.27 -1.02 -22.01
N SER A 368 -20.03 -1.33 -20.97
CA SER A 368 -21.35 -1.97 -21.09
C SER A 368 -22.45 -1.08 -21.73
N MET A 369 -22.05 0.00 -22.41
CA MET A 369 -22.89 0.88 -23.21
C MET A 369 -22.68 0.55 -24.71
N PRO A 370 -23.75 0.26 -25.47
CA PRO A 370 -23.64 0.11 -26.92
C PRO A 370 -23.05 1.40 -27.51
N ILE A 371 -22.07 1.24 -28.40
CA ILE A 371 -21.62 2.31 -29.29
C ILE A 371 -22.62 2.34 -30.44
N PRO A 372 -23.22 3.49 -30.79
CA PRO A 372 -24.00 3.64 -32.03
C PRO A 372 -23.15 3.36 -33.28
#